data_AF-A0AAU5AIJ7-F1
#
_entry.id   AF-A0AAU5AIJ7-F1
#
_cell.length_a   1.000
_cell.length_b   1.000
_cell.length_c   1.000
_cell.angle_alpha   90.00
_cell.angle_beta   90.00
_cell.angle_gamma   90.00
#
_symmetry.space_group_name_H-M   'P 1'
#
loop_
_entity.id
_entity.type
_entity.pdbx_description
1 polymer ?
#
loop_
_entity_poly.entity_id
_entity_poly.type
_entity_poly.pdbx_seq_one_letter_code
_entity_poly.pdbx_strand_id
1 'polypeptide(L)'
;MTRDVAVIRAGRPWPAHWSVSVYLCGPTPRDPLTASWRPHAESLLRERWHGEGRLAVFLPEAPEGESEPPYAQQVAWEEAAMHAADAILFHVPRDLTTLPGLVSNVKWGAWHDCGRVVLDSPPTAQRNEYLLHFANALAIPVTDNLPDAVTAALALAGPSTRREGAERQIPLALWLSPEFQRWFRGLAVHGDTLVAGRLLWSRGNPVIHWVLEARLRSVGSGAERVELVSRGTGLGV
;
A
#
# COMPACT_ATOMS: atom_id res chain seq x y z
N MET A 1 6.90 18.70 -13.08
CA MET A 1 5.50 18.30 -12.80
C MET A 1 5.04 18.96 -11.51
N THR A 2 3.78 19.38 -11.40
CA THR A 2 3.25 19.98 -10.15
C THR A 2 3.19 18.92 -9.05
N ARG A 3 3.68 19.27 -7.85
CA ARG A 3 3.59 18.43 -6.65
C ARG A 3 2.19 18.51 -6.08
N ASP A 4 1.62 17.37 -5.74
CA ASP A 4 0.25 17.26 -5.22
C ASP A 4 0.10 16.03 -4.34
N VAL A 5 -0.81 16.11 -3.37
CA VAL A 5 -1.21 15.00 -2.50
C VAL A 5 -2.72 14.78 -2.68
N ALA A 6 -3.07 13.65 -3.28
CA ALA A 6 -4.44 13.22 -3.49
C ALA A 6 -4.85 12.22 -2.41
N VAL A 7 -5.82 12.59 -1.59
CA VAL A 7 -6.38 11.72 -0.56
C VAL A 7 -7.56 10.96 -1.14
N ILE A 8 -7.51 9.64 -1.02
CA ILE A 8 -8.46 8.72 -1.63
C ILE A 8 -9.15 7.99 -0.48
N ARG A 9 -10.43 8.28 -0.31
CA ARG A 9 -11.26 7.69 0.75
C ARG A 9 -12.01 6.46 0.25
N ALA A 10 -12.44 5.60 1.17
CA ALA A 10 -13.25 4.45 0.83
C ALA A 10 -14.50 4.85 0.02
N GLY A 11 -14.86 4.03 -0.97
CA GLY A 11 -15.98 4.30 -1.89
C GLY A 11 -15.70 5.38 -2.94
N ARG A 12 -14.54 6.05 -2.94
CA ARG A 12 -14.17 7.04 -3.96
C ARG A 12 -13.31 6.43 -5.06
N PRO A 13 -13.47 6.87 -6.32
CA PRO A 13 -12.64 6.39 -7.44
C PRO A 13 -11.19 6.83 -7.25
N TRP A 14 -10.26 6.00 -7.73
CA TRP A 14 -8.85 6.33 -7.71
C TRP A 14 -8.50 7.35 -8.81
N PRO A 15 -7.54 8.26 -8.58
CA PRO A 15 -7.09 9.21 -9.60
C PRO A 15 -6.47 8.48 -10.79
N ALA A 16 -6.51 9.11 -11.97
CA ALA A 16 -6.02 8.53 -13.23
C ALA A 16 -4.50 8.24 -13.25
N HIS A 17 -3.73 8.82 -12.34
CA HIS A 17 -2.30 8.56 -12.19
C HIS A 17 -1.82 8.95 -10.79
N TRP A 18 -0.72 8.35 -10.35
CA TRP A 18 0.10 8.81 -9.23
C TRP A 18 1.56 8.41 -9.43
N SER A 19 2.47 9.04 -8.69
CA SER A 19 3.88 8.71 -8.69
C SER A 19 4.23 7.74 -7.56
N VAL A 20 3.65 7.99 -6.38
CA VAL A 20 3.87 7.24 -5.15
C VAL A 20 2.54 7.11 -4.44
N SER A 21 2.38 6.06 -3.63
CA SER A 21 1.17 5.81 -2.87
C SER A 21 1.48 5.26 -1.48
N VAL A 22 0.71 5.72 -0.49
CA VAL A 22 0.79 5.28 0.91
C VAL A 22 -0.60 4.90 1.38
N TYR A 23 -0.73 3.75 2.04
CA TYR A 23 -1.95 3.35 2.74
C TYR A 23 -1.83 3.61 4.25
N LEU A 24 -2.83 4.26 4.84
CA LEU A 24 -2.89 4.54 6.28
C LEU A 24 -3.66 3.44 7.03
N CYS A 25 -2.92 2.42 7.46
CA CYS A 25 -3.44 1.29 8.22
C CYS A 25 -3.38 1.53 9.72
N GLY A 26 -4.41 1.10 10.44
CA GLY A 26 -4.51 1.31 11.87
C GLY A 26 -5.95 1.26 12.35
N PRO A 27 -6.16 1.27 13.67
CA PRO A 27 -7.49 1.26 14.24
C PRO A 27 -8.25 2.55 13.88
N THR A 28 -9.55 2.41 13.69
CA THR A 28 -10.49 3.52 13.50
C THR A 28 -11.32 3.66 14.77
N PRO A 29 -11.49 4.88 15.32
CA PRO A 29 -12.41 5.13 16.42
C PRO A 29 -13.82 4.61 16.13
N ARG A 30 -14.50 4.07 17.15
CA ARG A 30 -15.89 3.58 17.02
C ARG A 30 -16.92 4.51 17.65
N ASP A 31 -16.46 5.38 18.53
CA ASP A 31 -17.26 6.43 19.13
C ASP A 31 -16.89 7.79 18.52
N PRO A 32 -17.83 8.73 18.43
CA PRO A 32 -17.59 10.04 17.83
C PRO A 32 -16.77 10.99 18.71
N LEU A 33 -16.49 10.66 19.98
CA LEU A 33 -15.71 11.51 20.88
C LEU A 33 -14.21 11.27 20.73
N THR A 34 -13.82 10.06 20.31
CA THR A 34 -12.44 9.71 20.02
C THR A 34 -12.06 10.21 18.62
N ALA A 35 -11.17 11.22 18.57
CA ALA A 35 -10.68 11.76 17.31
C ALA A 35 -9.84 10.72 16.52
N SER A 36 -10.00 10.69 15.20
CA SER A 36 -9.13 9.90 14.32
C SER A 36 -7.73 10.52 14.25
N TRP A 37 -6.71 9.67 14.21
CA TRP A 37 -5.31 10.07 14.00
C TRP A 37 -4.99 10.36 12.52
N ARG A 38 -5.84 9.89 11.59
CA ARG A 38 -5.57 9.96 10.14
C ARG A 38 -5.53 11.38 9.57
N PRO A 39 -6.35 12.36 10.02
CA PRO A 39 -6.19 13.75 9.61
C PRO A 39 -4.81 14.35 9.96
N HIS A 40 -4.25 13.97 11.11
CA HIS A 40 -2.90 14.39 11.49
C HIS A 40 -1.85 13.73 10.58
N ALA A 41 -1.98 12.43 10.31
CA ALA A 41 -1.11 11.72 9.36
C ALA A 41 -1.18 12.30 7.94
N GLU A 42 -2.38 12.65 7.46
CA GLU A 42 -2.59 13.32 6.17
C GLU A 42 -1.84 14.66 6.13
N SER A 43 -1.96 15.47 7.19
CA SER A 43 -1.29 16.77 7.27
C SER A 43 0.23 16.61 7.21
N LEU A 44 0.77 15.65 7.96
CA LEU A 44 2.21 15.31 7.94
C LEU A 44 2.67 14.82 6.56
N LEU A 45 1.86 14.00 5.87
CA LEU A 45 2.16 13.56 4.50
C LEU A 45 2.20 14.73 3.52
N ARG A 46 1.28 15.70 3.65
CA ARG A 46 1.28 16.93 2.84
C ARG A 46 2.51 17.79 3.11
N GLU A 47 2.89 17.93 4.36
CA GLU A 47 4.06 18.72 4.77
C GLU A 47 5.38 18.08 4.29
N ARG A 48 5.52 16.76 4.46
CA ARG A 48 6.76 16.02 4.20
C ARG A 48 6.89 15.53 2.76
N TRP A 49 5.86 15.67 1.93
CA TRP A 49 5.93 15.28 0.53
C TRP A 49 6.78 16.27 -0.28
N HIS A 50 8.01 15.85 -0.57
CA HIS A 50 8.95 16.61 -1.40
C HIS A 50 9.29 15.92 -2.73
N GLY A 51 8.66 14.77 -3.02
CA GLY A 51 8.85 14.03 -4.26
C GLY A 51 8.27 14.73 -5.50
N GLU A 52 8.46 14.11 -6.67
CA GLU A 52 7.94 14.64 -7.93
C GLU A 52 6.57 14.06 -8.28
N GLY A 53 5.66 14.92 -8.74
CA GLY A 53 4.32 14.52 -9.12
C GLY A 53 3.41 14.24 -7.91
N ARG A 54 2.53 13.25 -8.06
CA ARG A 54 1.42 13.02 -7.13
C ARG A 54 1.70 11.91 -6.13
N LEU A 55 1.51 12.21 -4.85
CA LEU A 55 1.35 11.22 -3.79
C LEU A 55 -0.15 10.86 -3.66
N ALA A 56 -0.48 9.58 -3.79
CA ALA A 56 -1.81 9.04 -3.47
C ALA A 56 -1.83 8.55 -2.02
N VAL A 57 -2.76 9.04 -1.20
CA VAL A 57 -2.92 8.62 0.20
C VAL A 57 -4.23 7.88 0.34
N PHE A 58 -4.17 6.58 0.56
CA PHE A 58 -5.36 5.75 0.79
C PHE A 58 -5.77 5.81 2.26
N LEU A 59 -6.99 6.27 2.48
CA LEU A 59 -7.58 6.48 3.79
C LEU A 59 -8.89 5.66 3.89
N PRO A 60 -8.97 4.64 4.76
CA PRO A 60 -10.13 3.75 4.79
C PRO A 60 -11.41 4.36 5.36
N GLU A 61 -11.37 5.56 5.93
CA GLU A 61 -12.56 6.23 6.47
C GLU A 61 -13.26 7.00 5.35
N ALA A 62 -14.59 6.98 5.36
CA ALA A 62 -15.42 7.83 4.52
C ALA A 62 -15.09 9.33 4.75
N PRO A 63 -15.49 10.22 3.82
CA PRO A 63 -15.43 11.66 4.07
C PRO A 63 -16.24 12.03 5.32
N GLU A 64 -15.83 13.10 5.98
CA GLU A 64 -16.54 13.61 7.16
C GLU A 64 -18.01 13.90 6.82
N GLY A 65 -18.93 13.43 7.67
CA GLY A 65 -20.37 13.58 7.48
C GLY A 65 -21.00 12.60 6.48
N GLU A 66 -20.22 11.72 5.86
CA GLU A 66 -20.73 10.66 4.98
C GLU A 66 -20.79 9.31 5.70
N SER A 67 -21.71 8.45 5.25
CA SER A 67 -21.77 7.07 5.75
C SER A 67 -20.68 6.22 5.09
N GLU A 68 -20.13 5.29 5.85
CA GLU A 68 -19.24 4.26 5.31
C GLU A 68 -19.96 3.43 4.24
N PRO A 69 -19.24 2.98 3.20
CA PRO A 69 -19.82 2.12 2.18
C PRO A 69 -20.25 0.78 2.79
N PRO A 70 -21.14 0.02 2.11
CA PRO A 70 -21.51 -1.32 2.56
C PRO A 70 -20.28 -2.17 2.86
N TYR A 71 -20.33 -2.96 3.94
CA TYR A 71 -19.15 -3.64 4.49
C TYR A 71 -18.33 -4.43 3.46
N ALA A 72 -18.99 -5.17 2.55
CA ALA A 72 -18.29 -5.90 1.49
C ALA A 72 -17.52 -4.98 0.52
N GLN A 73 -18.07 -3.79 0.22
CA GLN A 73 -17.41 -2.79 -0.62
C GLN A 73 -16.26 -2.10 0.13
N GLN A 74 -16.42 -1.86 1.44
CA GLN A 74 -15.35 -1.37 2.31
C GLN A 74 -14.15 -2.31 2.27
N VAL A 75 -14.37 -3.60 2.56
CA VAL A 75 -13.31 -4.62 2.57
C VAL A 75 -12.64 -4.72 1.20
N ALA A 76 -13.42 -4.79 0.11
CA ALA A 76 -12.86 -4.86 -1.24
C ALA A 76 -12.02 -3.63 -1.61
N TRP A 77 -12.45 -2.42 -1.22
CA TRP A 77 -11.70 -1.20 -1.45
C TRP A 77 -10.39 -1.18 -0.65
N GLU A 78 -10.43 -1.57 0.63
CA GLU A 78 -9.26 -1.62 1.49
C GLU A 78 -8.23 -2.62 0.97
N GLU A 79 -8.64 -3.83 0.58
CA GLU A 79 -7.74 -4.83 0.00
C GLU A 79 -7.12 -4.35 -1.31
N ALA A 80 -7.90 -3.77 -2.21
CA ALA A 80 -7.40 -3.21 -3.46
C ALA A 80 -6.36 -2.10 -3.20
N ALA A 81 -6.66 -1.20 -2.26
CA ALA A 81 -5.78 -0.10 -1.91
C ALA A 81 -4.47 -0.58 -1.26
N MET A 82 -4.52 -1.58 -0.37
CA MET A 82 -3.32 -2.18 0.23
C MET A 82 -2.47 -2.95 -0.79
N HIS A 83 -3.10 -3.63 -1.77
CA HIS A 83 -2.37 -4.26 -2.87
C HIS A 83 -1.64 -3.26 -3.76
N ALA A 84 -2.25 -2.11 -4.05
CA ALA A 84 -1.68 -1.08 -4.91
C ALA A 84 -0.64 -0.19 -4.21
N ALA A 85 -0.70 -0.06 -2.88
CA ALA A 85 0.14 0.84 -2.12
C ALA A 85 1.63 0.50 -2.19
N ASP A 86 2.46 1.55 -2.36
CA ASP A 86 3.91 1.44 -2.38
C ASP A 86 4.50 1.32 -0.98
N ALA A 87 3.85 1.94 0.00
CA ALA A 87 4.08 1.70 1.42
C ALA A 87 2.76 1.62 2.20
N ILE A 88 2.77 0.84 3.27
CA ILE A 88 1.65 0.68 4.20
C ILE A 88 2.16 1.10 5.57
N LEU A 89 1.67 2.24 6.05
CA LEU A 89 1.96 2.74 7.39
C LEU A 89 0.95 2.12 8.35
N PHE A 90 1.42 1.28 9.27
CA PHE A 90 0.61 0.76 10.37
C PHE A 90 0.82 1.63 11.61
N HIS A 91 -0.08 2.58 11.87
CA HIS A 91 -0.12 3.30 13.13
C HIS A 91 -1.03 2.56 14.10
N VAL A 92 -0.48 2.02 15.18
CA VAL A 92 -1.22 1.18 16.13
C VAL A 92 -1.13 1.77 17.55
N PRO A 93 -1.78 2.91 17.82
CA PRO A 93 -1.85 3.55 19.14
C PRO A 93 -2.89 2.84 20.02
N ARG A 94 -2.73 1.53 20.19
CA ARG A 94 -3.78 0.65 20.72
C ARG A 94 -4.14 1.02 22.15
N ASP A 95 -5.42 1.28 22.35
CA ASP A 95 -6.08 1.33 23.65
C ASP A 95 -7.20 0.28 23.62
N LEU A 96 -7.18 -0.69 24.53
CA LEU A 96 -8.15 -1.80 24.48
C LEU A 96 -9.59 -1.35 24.78
N THR A 97 -9.77 -0.18 25.35
CA THR A 97 -11.08 0.39 25.69
C THR A 97 -11.64 1.18 24.51
N THR A 98 -10.86 2.12 23.96
CA THR A 98 -11.34 3.09 22.97
C THR A 98 -10.93 2.74 21.55
N LEU A 99 -9.78 2.07 21.36
CA LEU A 99 -9.16 1.90 20.05
C LEU A 99 -8.46 0.52 19.90
N PRO A 100 -9.20 -0.60 20.03
CA PRO A 100 -8.61 -1.93 20.22
C PRO A 100 -7.89 -2.49 18.97
N GLY A 101 -8.21 -2.01 17.77
CA GLY A 101 -7.49 -2.39 16.54
C GLY A 101 -7.56 -3.88 16.17
N LEU A 102 -8.72 -4.51 16.36
CA LEU A 102 -8.92 -5.93 16.06
C LEU A 102 -8.68 -6.28 14.58
N VAL A 103 -9.26 -5.50 13.66
CA VAL A 103 -9.05 -5.69 12.21
C VAL A 103 -7.60 -5.36 11.83
N SER A 104 -6.97 -4.41 12.51
CA SER A 104 -5.55 -4.07 12.31
C SER A 104 -4.63 -5.27 12.55
N ASN A 105 -4.97 -6.17 13.49
CA ASN A 105 -4.21 -7.41 13.71
C ASN A 105 -4.29 -8.37 12.51
N VAL A 106 -5.48 -8.53 11.93
CA VAL A 106 -5.68 -9.37 10.74
C VAL A 106 -4.90 -8.79 9.57
N LYS A 107 -4.98 -7.48 9.37
CA LYS A 107 -4.19 -6.78 8.34
C LYS A 107 -2.69 -6.90 8.59
N TRP A 108 -2.23 -6.79 9.83
CA TRP A 108 -0.81 -6.98 10.16
C TRP A 108 -0.34 -8.38 9.75
N GLY A 109 -1.07 -9.42 10.13
CA GLY A 109 -0.75 -10.81 9.77
C GLY A 109 -0.75 -11.09 8.27
N ALA A 110 -1.59 -10.39 7.50
CA ALA A 110 -1.63 -10.53 6.04
C ALA A 110 -0.50 -9.77 5.32
N TRP A 111 0.02 -8.67 5.90
CA TRP A 111 0.84 -7.71 5.16
C TRP A 111 2.25 -7.46 5.71
N HIS A 112 2.58 -7.84 6.94
CA HIS A 112 3.86 -7.48 7.55
C HIS A 112 5.08 -7.92 6.73
N ASP A 113 5.01 -9.06 6.04
CA ASP A 113 6.13 -9.65 5.26
C ASP A 113 6.10 -9.26 3.78
N CYS A 114 5.28 -8.28 3.38
CA CYS A 114 5.22 -7.87 1.97
C CYS A 114 6.36 -6.93 1.53
N GLY A 115 7.27 -6.57 2.46
CA GLY A 115 8.40 -5.68 2.21
C GLY A 115 8.05 -4.20 2.04
N ARG A 116 6.78 -3.82 2.27
CA ARG A 116 6.26 -2.45 2.07
C ARG A 116 5.67 -1.84 3.34
N VAL A 117 5.95 -2.42 4.50
CA VAL A 117 5.31 -2.02 5.76
C VAL A 117 6.26 -1.19 6.62
N VAL A 118 5.70 -0.18 7.28
CA VAL A 118 6.29 0.50 8.46
C VAL A 118 5.33 0.30 9.62
N LEU A 119 5.86 -0.04 10.80
CA LEU A 119 5.08 -0.12 12.03
C LEU A 119 5.37 1.08 12.92
N ASP A 120 4.33 1.80 13.32
CA ASP A 120 4.38 2.76 14.40
C ASP A 120 3.61 2.22 15.62
N SER A 121 4.34 2.02 16.71
CA SER A 121 3.80 1.49 17.95
C SER A 121 4.20 2.43 19.10
N PRO A 122 3.37 3.44 19.41
CA PRO A 122 3.65 4.35 20.51
C PRO A 122 3.94 3.63 21.82
N PRO A 123 4.79 4.15 22.72
CA PRO A 123 5.18 3.45 23.96
C PRO A 123 4.01 3.13 24.89
N THR A 124 2.91 3.88 24.77
CA THR A 124 1.67 3.70 25.52
C THR A 124 0.73 2.66 24.91
N ALA A 125 1.02 2.16 23.71
CA ALA A 125 0.16 1.23 23.00
C ALA A 125 0.12 -0.13 23.73
N GLN A 126 -1.08 -0.55 24.08
CA GLN A 126 -1.31 -1.79 24.80
C GLN A 126 -1.21 -2.99 23.85
N ARG A 127 -0.61 -4.10 24.30
CA ARG A 127 -0.66 -5.39 23.58
C ARG A 127 -0.09 -5.38 22.15
N ASN A 128 0.94 -4.55 21.89
CA ASN A 128 1.63 -4.53 20.61
C ASN A 128 2.87 -5.45 20.55
N GLU A 129 3.20 -6.17 21.63
CA GLU A 129 4.43 -6.96 21.75
C GLU A 129 4.53 -8.04 20.64
N TYR A 130 3.39 -8.61 20.25
CA TYR A 130 3.35 -9.60 19.18
C TYR A 130 3.57 -9.00 17.79
N LEU A 131 3.12 -7.76 17.56
CA LEU A 131 3.36 -7.03 16.30
C LEU A 131 4.85 -6.69 16.21
N LEU A 132 5.41 -6.16 17.31
CA LEU A 132 6.83 -5.85 17.45
C LEU A 132 7.73 -7.06 17.28
N HIS A 133 7.33 -8.24 17.79
CA HIS A 133 8.08 -9.49 17.60
C HIS A 133 8.35 -9.79 16.12
N PHE A 134 7.31 -9.76 15.28
CA PHE A 134 7.47 -9.99 13.84
C PHE A 134 8.19 -8.85 13.14
N ALA A 135 7.94 -7.60 13.55
CA ALA A 135 8.66 -6.46 13.00
C ALA A 135 10.18 -6.60 13.22
N ASN A 136 10.60 -6.97 14.42
CA ASN A 136 12.00 -7.22 14.74
C ASN A 136 12.57 -8.42 13.97
N ALA A 137 11.84 -9.53 13.90
CA ALA A 137 12.28 -10.74 13.19
C ALA A 137 12.51 -10.51 11.69
N LEU A 138 11.73 -9.62 11.08
CA LEU A 138 11.78 -9.30 9.65
C LEU A 138 12.52 -7.99 9.34
N ALA A 139 13.10 -7.33 10.37
CA ALA A 139 13.72 -6.01 10.25
C ALA A 139 12.81 -4.96 9.58
N ILE A 140 11.51 -5.01 9.88
CA ILE A 140 10.54 -3.99 9.47
C ILE A 140 10.89 -2.68 10.19
N PRO A 141 10.89 -1.52 9.53
CA PRO A 141 11.05 -0.24 10.21
C PRO A 141 9.99 -0.05 11.30
N VAL A 142 10.45 0.18 12.53
CA VAL A 142 9.60 0.47 13.69
C VAL A 142 9.87 1.89 14.18
N THR A 143 8.80 2.63 14.45
CA THR A 143 8.84 3.94 15.12
C THR A 143 7.94 3.92 16.37
N ASP A 144 8.09 4.94 17.21
CA ASP A 144 7.31 5.15 18.43
C ASP A 144 6.46 6.43 18.37
N ASN A 145 6.45 7.11 17.23
CA ASN A 145 5.66 8.31 16.97
C ASN A 145 5.26 8.43 15.49
N LEU A 146 4.06 8.99 15.28
CA LEU A 146 3.44 9.13 13.96
C LEU A 146 4.24 10.00 12.97
N PRO A 147 4.84 11.14 13.37
CA PRO A 147 5.69 11.91 12.46
C PRO A 147 6.81 11.06 11.85
N ASP A 148 7.61 10.38 12.67
CA ASP A 148 8.71 9.55 12.16
C ASP A 148 8.21 8.38 11.32
N ALA A 149 7.06 7.80 11.68
CA ALA A 149 6.39 6.79 10.87
C ALA A 149 6.07 7.28 9.45
N VAL A 150 5.57 8.52 9.33
CA VAL A 150 5.27 9.15 8.04
C VAL A 150 6.54 9.33 7.21
N THR A 151 7.64 9.78 7.82
CA THR A 151 8.94 9.87 7.13
C THR A 151 9.42 8.52 6.66
N ALA A 152 9.37 7.51 7.53
CA ALA A 152 9.79 6.15 7.21
C ALA A 152 8.93 5.55 6.07
N ALA A 153 7.62 5.79 6.07
CA ALA A 153 6.72 5.31 5.01
C ALA A 153 7.02 5.97 3.66
N LEU A 154 7.26 7.28 3.63
CA LEU A 154 7.66 7.98 2.40
C LEU A 154 9.02 7.50 1.88
N ALA A 155 9.98 7.26 2.77
CA ALA A 155 11.29 6.71 2.41
C ALA A 155 11.17 5.28 1.86
N LEU A 156 10.36 4.43 2.50
CA LEU A 156 10.13 3.05 2.09
C LEU A 156 9.39 2.95 0.74
N ALA A 157 8.43 3.84 0.48
CA ALA A 157 7.67 3.85 -0.77
C ALA A 157 8.59 4.05 -2.00
N GLY A 158 9.73 4.70 -1.82
CA GLY A 158 10.78 4.81 -2.83
C GLY A 158 10.65 6.02 -3.77
N PRO A 159 11.43 6.06 -4.86
CA PRO A 159 11.54 7.24 -5.72
C PRO A 159 10.29 7.45 -6.57
N SER A 160 9.89 8.71 -6.74
CA SER A 160 8.69 9.07 -7.50
C SER A 160 8.75 8.59 -8.96
N THR A 161 7.80 7.73 -9.36
CA THR A 161 7.67 7.27 -10.74
C THR A 161 6.20 7.26 -11.15
N ARG A 162 5.83 8.11 -12.11
CA ARG A 162 4.47 8.21 -12.62
C ARG A 162 4.02 6.85 -13.18
N ARG A 163 2.87 6.39 -12.70
CA ARG A 163 2.14 5.21 -13.20
C ARG A 163 0.69 5.61 -13.50
N GLU A 164 0.13 5.02 -14.55
CA GLU A 164 -1.26 5.26 -14.98
C GLU A 164 -2.01 3.97 -15.34
N GLY A 165 -3.34 4.05 -15.43
CA GLY A 165 -4.19 2.89 -15.69
C GLY A 165 -3.89 1.70 -14.75
N ALA A 166 -3.58 0.55 -15.34
CA ALA A 166 -3.27 -0.70 -14.63
C ALA A 166 -1.92 -0.68 -13.90
N GLU A 167 -0.96 0.12 -14.38
CA GLU A 167 0.40 0.20 -13.80
C GLU A 167 0.37 0.65 -12.35
N ARG A 168 -0.64 1.46 -12.00
CA ARG A 168 -0.85 1.97 -10.64
C ARG A 168 -1.13 0.88 -9.62
N GLN A 169 -1.56 -0.30 -10.07
CA GLN A 169 -1.81 -1.46 -9.21
C GLN A 169 -0.53 -2.25 -8.92
N ILE A 170 0.57 -1.93 -9.61
CA ILE A 170 1.87 -2.58 -9.41
C ILE A 170 2.66 -1.75 -8.40
N PRO A 171 2.96 -2.26 -7.20
CA PRO A 171 3.77 -1.53 -6.22
C PRO A 171 5.13 -1.12 -6.78
N LEU A 172 5.62 0.03 -6.35
CA LEU A 172 6.77 0.70 -6.96
C LEU A 172 8.04 -0.14 -6.88
N ALA A 173 8.22 -0.85 -5.77
CA ALA A 173 9.34 -1.77 -5.57
C ALA A 173 9.40 -2.87 -6.66
N LEU A 174 8.25 -3.37 -7.13
CA LEU A 174 8.18 -4.31 -8.26
C LEU A 174 8.28 -3.58 -9.59
N TRP A 175 7.57 -2.45 -9.74
CA TRP A 175 7.56 -1.65 -10.97
C TRP A 175 8.98 -1.23 -11.39
N LEU A 176 9.83 -0.86 -10.44
CA LEU A 176 11.22 -0.46 -10.70
C LEU A 176 12.17 -1.64 -10.96
N SER A 177 11.73 -2.88 -10.71
CA SER A 177 12.60 -4.03 -10.91
C SER A 177 12.90 -4.24 -12.40
N PRO A 178 14.17 -4.51 -12.78
CA PRO A 178 14.52 -4.75 -14.16
C PRO A 178 13.77 -5.93 -14.79
N GLU A 179 13.46 -6.96 -14.00
CA GLU A 179 12.79 -8.17 -14.48
C GLU A 179 11.33 -7.90 -14.84
N PHE A 180 10.60 -7.21 -13.96
CA PHE A 180 9.23 -6.79 -14.23
C PHE A 180 9.19 -5.88 -15.46
N GLN A 181 10.09 -4.89 -15.53
CA GLN A 181 10.17 -3.97 -16.66
C GLN A 181 10.46 -4.67 -18.00
N ARG A 182 11.30 -5.72 -18.01
CA ARG A 182 11.51 -6.55 -19.20
C ARG A 182 10.25 -7.31 -19.59
N TRP A 183 9.58 -7.95 -18.63
CA TRP A 183 8.33 -8.67 -18.88
C TRP A 183 7.22 -7.73 -19.38
N PHE A 184 7.00 -6.60 -18.71
CA PHE A 184 5.98 -5.62 -19.04
C PHE A 184 6.15 -5.05 -20.44
N ARG A 185 7.38 -4.65 -20.82
CA ARG A 185 7.68 -4.20 -22.20
C ARG A 185 7.49 -5.30 -23.25
N GLY A 186 7.67 -6.58 -22.86
CA GLY A 186 7.44 -7.73 -23.73
C GLY A 186 5.96 -7.96 -24.07
N LEU A 187 5.01 -7.48 -23.25
CA LEU A 187 3.57 -7.65 -23.50
C LEU A 187 3.16 -7.11 -24.87
N ALA A 188 3.64 -5.92 -25.24
CA ALA A 188 3.34 -5.31 -26.53
C ALA A 188 3.86 -6.15 -27.72
N VAL A 189 5.02 -6.81 -27.57
CA VAL A 189 5.59 -7.70 -28.59
C VAL A 189 4.71 -8.94 -28.80
N HIS A 190 4.05 -9.40 -27.75
CA HIS A 190 3.07 -10.50 -27.81
C HIS A 190 1.65 -10.03 -28.16
N GLY A 191 1.45 -8.74 -28.44
CA GLY A 191 0.15 -8.18 -28.76
C GLY A 191 -0.80 -8.14 -27.57
N ASP A 192 -0.27 -7.96 -26.35
CA ASP A 192 -1.04 -7.87 -25.11
C ASP A 192 -0.86 -6.52 -24.41
N THR A 193 -1.86 -6.14 -23.62
CA THR A 193 -1.82 -5.00 -22.70
C THR A 193 -2.18 -5.44 -21.27
N LEU A 194 -1.59 -4.79 -20.27
CA LEU A 194 -1.94 -5.01 -18.87
C LEU A 194 -3.24 -4.29 -18.52
N VAL A 195 -4.23 -5.02 -18.01
CA VAL A 195 -5.52 -4.49 -17.55
C VAL A 195 -5.57 -4.34 -16.03
N ALA A 196 -4.95 -5.27 -15.32
CA ALA A 196 -4.82 -5.24 -13.86
C ALA A 196 -3.63 -6.08 -13.42
N GLY A 197 -3.08 -5.78 -12.25
CA GLY A 197 -2.02 -6.59 -11.66
C GLY A 197 -2.13 -6.63 -10.14
N ARG A 198 -1.92 -7.80 -9.56
CA ARG A 198 -1.95 -8.01 -8.11
C ARG A 198 -0.69 -8.75 -7.69
N LEU A 199 0.19 -8.07 -6.96
CA LEU A 199 1.38 -8.68 -6.38
C LEU A 199 0.94 -9.62 -5.26
N LEU A 200 1.11 -10.93 -5.47
CA LEU A 200 0.72 -11.97 -4.53
C LEU A 200 1.81 -12.24 -3.50
N TRP A 201 3.06 -12.17 -3.94
CA TRP A 201 4.22 -12.43 -3.09
C TRP A 201 5.48 -11.77 -3.67
N SER A 202 6.37 -11.31 -2.80
CA SER A 202 7.68 -10.78 -3.20
C SER A 202 8.72 -11.03 -2.11
N ARG A 203 9.99 -11.09 -2.51
CA ARG A 203 11.13 -11.15 -1.60
C ARG A 203 12.29 -10.29 -2.09
N GLY A 204 13.02 -9.73 -1.12
CA GLY A 204 14.18 -8.87 -1.33
C GLY A 204 13.83 -7.39 -1.39
N ASN A 205 14.82 -6.55 -1.08
CA ASN A 205 14.73 -5.10 -1.20
C ASN A 205 16.05 -4.58 -1.83
N PRO A 206 16.07 -4.23 -3.14
CA PRO A 206 14.93 -4.20 -4.06
C PRO A 206 14.37 -5.62 -4.36
N VAL A 207 13.13 -5.68 -4.86
CA VAL A 207 12.44 -6.95 -5.15
C VAL A 207 13.20 -7.75 -6.19
N ILE A 208 13.63 -8.97 -5.83
CA ILE A 208 14.38 -9.90 -6.70
C ILE A 208 13.61 -11.18 -7.03
N HIS A 209 12.59 -11.52 -6.24
CA HIS A 209 11.68 -12.63 -6.50
C HIS A 209 10.25 -12.15 -6.31
N TRP A 210 9.35 -12.55 -7.19
CA TRP A 210 7.95 -12.14 -7.11
C TRP A 210 7.01 -13.08 -7.86
N VAL A 211 5.75 -13.05 -7.43
CA VAL A 211 4.62 -13.68 -8.11
C VAL A 211 3.53 -12.63 -8.28
N LEU A 212 3.14 -12.39 -9.53
CA LEU A 212 2.12 -11.43 -9.93
C LEU A 212 0.96 -12.19 -10.58
N GLU A 213 -0.26 -11.92 -10.13
CA GLU A 213 -1.46 -12.22 -10.90
C GLU A 213 -1.70 -11.07 -11.87
N ALA A 214 -1.49 -11.31 -13.16
CA ALA A 214 -1.66 -10.33 -14.21
C ALA A 214 -2.93 -10.62 -15.01
N ARG A 215 -3.80 -9.62 -15.13
CA ARG A 215 -4.91 -9.67 -16.09
C ARG A 215 -4.50 -8.95 -17.35
N LEU A 216 -4.45 -9.69 -18.45
CA LEU A 216 -3.97 -9.24 -19.75
C LEU A 216 -5.13 -9.20 -20.75
N ARG A 217 -5.06 -8.26 -21.69
CA ARG A 217 -5.98 -8.18 -22.84
C ARG A 217 -5.20 -8.24 -24.13
N SER A 218 -5.57 -9.20 -24.99
CA SER A 218 -5.05 -9.30 -26.34
C SER A 218 -5.55 -8.13 -27.19
N VAL A 219 -4.64 -7.39 -27.80
CA VAL A 219 -4.93 -6.24 -28.67
C VAL A 219 -5.67 -6.68 -29.93
N GLY A 220 -5.31 -7.84 -30.50
CA GLY A 220 -5.91 -8.33 -31.74
C GLY A 220 -7.33 -8.89 -31.56
N SER A 221 -7.60 -9.58 -30.45
CA SER A 221 -8.87 -10.27 -30.22
C SER A 221 -9.78 -9.58 -29.19
N GLY A 222 -9.26 -8.68 -28.36
CA GLY A 222 -9.95 -8.10 -27.22
C GLY A 222 -10.15 -9.07 -26.04
N ALA A 223 -9.76 -10.34 -26.18
CA ALA A 223 -9.94 -11.35 -25.14
C ALA A 223 -9.09 -11.04 -23.90
N GLU A 224 -9.70 -11.19 -22.72
CA GLU A 224 -9.00 -11.07 -21.44
C GLU A 224 -8.62 -12.45 -20.90
N ARG A 225 -7.45 -12.52 -20.25
CA ARG A 225 -7.00 -13.69 -19.50
C ARG A 225 -6.30 -13.29 -18.22
N VAL A 226 -6.28 -14.19 -17.25
CA VAL A 226 -5.50 -14.06 -16.02
C VAL A 226 -4.33 -15.03 -16.10
N GLU A 227 -3.14 -14.55 -15.80
CA GLU A 227 -1.89 -15.32 -15.79
C GLU A 227 -1.15 -15.11 -14.46
N LEU A 228 -0.57 -16.18 -13.92
CA LEU A 228 0.38 -16.08 -12.83
C LEU A 228 1.79 -15.96 -13.40
N VAL A 229 2.41 -14.81 -13.20
CA VAL A 229 3.76 -14.53 -13.66
C VAL A 229 4.69 -14.59 -12.47
N SER A 230 5.64 -15.51 -12.50
CA SER A 230 6.70 -15.60 -11.50
C SER A 230 8.07 -15.34 -12.13
N ARG A 231 8.90 -14.55 -11.46
CA ARG A 231 10.31 -14.35 -11.82
C ARG A 231 11.16 -14.34 -10.55
N GLY A 232 12.40 -14.76 -10.73
CA GLY A 232 13.43 -14.75 -9.71
C GLY A 232 14.77 -14.93 -10.38
N THR A 233 15.73 -14.06 -10.07
CA THR A 233 17.14 -14.35 -10.36
C THR A 233 17.56 -15.48 -9.43
N GLY A 234 17.92 -16.63 -10.01
CA GLY A 234 18.31 -17.81 -9.24
C GLY A 234 19.29 -17.45 -8.12
N LEU A 235 19.00 -17.94 -6.91
CA LEU A 235 20.05 -18.19 -5.95
C LEU A 235 20.99 -19.16 -6.65
N GLY A 236 22.15 -18.68 -7.11
CA GLY A 236 23.24 -19.58 -7.45
C GLY A 236 23.48 -20.43 -6.21
N VAL A 237 23.10 -21.70 -6.30
CA VAL A 237 23.45 -22.72 -5.31
C VAL A 237 24.93 -23.05 -5.52
#